data_AF-A0A956NNF8-F1
#
_entry.id   AF-A0A956NNF8-F1
#
_cell.length_a   1.000
_cell.length_b   1.000
_cell.length_c   1.000
_cell.angle_alpha   90.00
_cell.angle_beta   90.00
_cell.angle_gamma   90.00
#
_symmetry.space_group_name_H-M   'P 1'
#
loop_
_entity.id
_entity.type
_entity.pdbx_description
1 polymer ?
#
loop_
_entity_poly.entity_id
_entity_poly.type
_entity_poly.pdbx_seq_one_letter_code
_entity_poly.pdbx_strand_id
1 'polypeptide(L)'
;MRLRGWWLVLLAACAAPEAEPAFTAAHRAAIVDSVSQRLDAFRAAVATMTPDSIAPYYVADSTLRWIEDGVVRYTSRAEIAAALQEAAPFMRDAQLLYDGTTITPLA
;
A
#
# COMPACT_ATOMS: atom_id res chain seq x y z
N MET A 1 -24.42 -1.50 61.69
CA MET A 1 -24.48 -1.68 60.23
C MET A 1 -23.06 -1.66 59.67
N ARG A 2 -22.57 -2.80 59.16
CA ARG A 2 -21.20 -2.95 58.65
C ARG A 2 -21.19 -2.70 57.14
N LEU A 3 -20.53 -1.63 56.71
CA LEU A 3 -20.24 -1.32 55.31
C LEU A 3 -19.25 -2.38 54.78
N ARG A 4 -19.75 -3.34 54.01
CA ARG A 4 -18.91 -4.28 53.26
C ARG A 4 -18.45 -3.58 51.98
N GLY A 5 -17.18 -3.19 51.96
CA GLY A 5 -16.49 -2.68 50.78
C GLY A 5 -16.31 -3.78 49.73
N TRP A 6 -16.86 -3.56 48.55
CA TRP A 6 -16.70 -4.39 47.34
C TRP A 6 -16.19 -3.50 46.19
N TRP A 7 -15.11 -2.76 46.41
CA TRP A 7 -14.58 -1.75 45.46
C TRP A 7 -13.17 -2.09 44.95
N LEU A 8 -12.83 -3.37 44.79
CA LEU A 8 -11.43 -3.76 44.56
C LEU A 8 -11.24 -4.85 43.50
N VAL A 9 -11.97 -4.83 42.38
CA VAL A 9 -11.61 -5.67 41.22
C VAL A 9 -12.07 -5.02 39.90
N LEU A 10 -11.52 -3.85 39.50
CA LEU A 10 -11.78 -3.30 38.15
C LEU A 10 -10.57 -2.59 37.50
N LEU A 11 -9.35 -2.72 38.06
CA LEU A 11 -8.15 -2.04 37.55
C LEU A 11 -7.13 -2.94 36.84
N ALA A 12 -7.46 -4.22 36.60
CA ALA A 12 -6.52 -5.19 36.02
C ALA A 12 -6.72 -5.49 34.52
N ALA A 13 -7.41 -4.62 33.78
CA ALA A 13 -7.67 -4.81 32.35
C ALA A 13 -7.04 -3.74 31.44
N CYS A 14 -5.87 -3.22 31.82
CA CYS A 14 -4.90 -2.75 30.82
C CYS A 14 -3.97 -3.93 30.52
N ALA A 15 -4.48 -4.94 29.80
CA ALA A 15 -3.59 -5.87 29.13
C ALA A 15 -2.77 -5.03 28.16
N ALA A 16 -1.45 -4.97 28.38
CA ALA A 16 -0.54 -4.34 27.43
C ALA A 16 -0.81 -4.98 26.05
N PRO A 17 -0.86 -4.19 24.96
CA PRO A 17 -0.99 -4.77 23.64
C PRO A 17 0.11 -5.82 23.48
N GLU A 18 -0.32 -7.05 23.22
CA GLU A 18 0.59 -8.18 23.02
C GLU A 18 1.54 -7.77 21.89
N ALA A 19 2.84 -7.74 22.19
CA ALA A 19 3.82 -7.29 21.21
C ALA A 19 3.72 -8.20 19.98
N GLU A 20 3.38 -7.62 18.83
CA GLU A 20 3.34 -8.40 17.59
C GLU A 20 4.73 -9.05 17.37
N PRO A 21 4.76 -10.35 17.03
CA PRO A 21 6.01 -11.04 16.85
C PRO A 21 6.81 -10.40 15.72
N ALA A 22 7.99 -9.87 16.04
CA ALA A 22 8.86 -9.26 15.06
C ALA A 22 9.18 -10.23 13.92
N PHE A 23 9.22 -9.72 12.69
CA PHE A 23 9.57 -10.54 11.53
C PHE A 23 10.95 -11.21 11.69
N THR A 24 11.06 -12.46 11.25
CA THR A 24 12.37 -13.12 11.13
C THR A 24 13.16 -12.49 9.98
N ALA A 25 14.46 -12.74 9.92
CA ALA A 25 15.28 -12.32 8.78
C ALA A 25 14.75 -12.91 7.46
N ALA A 26 14.30 -14.17 7.48
CA ALA A 26 13.72 -14.82 6.31
C ALA A 26 12.39 -14.16 5.87
N HIS A 27 11.53 -13.77 6.81
CA HIS A 27 10.30 -13.04 6.49
C HIS A 27 10.60 -11.68 5.85
N ARG A 28 11.55 -10.91 6.40
CA ARG A 28 11.96 -9.64 5.81
C ARG A 28 12.50 -9.80 4.39
N ALA A 29 13.35 -10.80 4.17
CA ALA A 29 13.88 -11.10 2.84
C ALA A 29 12.74 -11.44 1.85
N ALA A 30 11.82 -12.32 2.25
CA ALA A 30 10.67 -12.68 1.41
C ALA A 30 9.77 -11.48 1.07
N ILE A 31 9.57 -10.54 2.01
CA ILE A 31 8.84 -9.29 1.75
C ILE A 31 9.57 -8.48 0.68
N VAL A 32 10.88 -8.23 0.86
CA VAL A 32 11.70 -7.48 -0.10
C VAL A 32 11.67 -8.11 -1.48
N ASP A 33 11.80 -9.44 -1.58
CA ASP A 33 11.77 -10.16 -2.85
C ASP A 33 10.40 -10.04 -3.54
N SER A 34 9.31 -10.14 -2.77
CA SER A 34 7.95 -10.04 -3.29
C SER A 34 7.63 -8.64 -3.82
N VAL A 35 8.07 -7.60 -3.10
CA VAL A 35 7.84 -6.20 -3.47
C VAL A 35 8.71 -5.83 -4.67
N SER A 36 9.97 -6.25 -4.68
CA SER A 36 10.88 -6.05 -5.82
C SER A 36 10.29 -6.64 -7.10
N GLN A 37 9.85 -7.90 -7.07
CA GLN A 37 9.21 -8.55 -8.21
C GLN A 37 7.96 -7.82 -8.70
N ARG A 38 7.14 -7.28 -7.77
CA ARG A 38 5.95 -6.50 -8.14
C ARG A 38 6.30 -5.16 -8.79
N LEU A 39 7.34 -4.47 -8.30
CA LEU A 39 7.81 -3.22 -8.90
C LEU A 39 8.42 -3.46 -10.29
N ASP A 40 9.15 -4.56 -10.47
CA ASP A 40 9.69 -4.97 -11.77
C ASP A 40 8.59 -5.24 -12.79
N ALA A 41 7.55 -5.97 -12.38
CA ALA A 41 6.39 -6.23 -13.21
C ALA A 41 5.64 -4.93 -13.56
N PHE A 42 5.49 -4.01 -12.61
CA PHE A 42 4.86 -2.71 -12.86
C PHE A 42 5.65 -1.88 -13.87
N ARG A 43 6.98 -1.84 -13.73
CA ARG A 43 7.88 -1.17 -14.68
C ARG A 43 7.74 -1.74 -16.09
N ALA A 44 7.72 -3.07 -16.22
CA ALA A 44 7.49 -3.72 -17.50
C ALA A 44 6.13 -3.37 -18.11
N ALA A 45 5.08 -3.27 -17.29
CA ALA A 45 3.76 -2.84 -17.75
C ALA A 45 3.74 -1.38 -18.22
N VAL A 46 4.37 -0.46 -17.48
CA VAL A 46 4.45 0.95 -17.90
C VAL A 46 5.26 1.11 -19.18
N ALA A 47 6.27 0.28 -19.42
CA ALA A 47 7.03 0.28 -20.67
C ALA A 47 6.18 -0.06 -21.90
N THR A 48 5.02 -0.70 -21.75
CA THR A 48 4.09 -0.92 -22.87
C THR A 48 3.20 0.30 -23.16
N MET A 49 3.14 1.27 -22.24
CA MET A 49 2.35 2.50 -22.33
C MET A 49 0.86 2.28 -22.64
N THR A 50 0.30 1.13 -22.27
CA THR A 50 -1.11 0.81 -22.49
C THR A 50 -1.88 0.93 -21.17
N PRO A 51 -3.04 1.62 -21.14
CA PRO A 51 -3.86 1.71 -19.93
C PRO A 51 -4.23 0.33 -19.36
N ASP A 52 -4.50 -0.63 -20.24
CA ASP A 52 -4.86 -2.00 -19.86
C ASP A 52 -3.73 -2.76 -19.14
N SER A 53 -2.45 -2.42 -19.38
CA SER A 53 -1.33 -3.07 -18.69
C SER A 53 -1.08 -2.43 -17.31
N ILE A 54 -1.34 -1.13 -17.16
CA ILE A 54 -0.99 -0.35 -15.98
C ILE A 54 -2.15 -0.34 -14.95
N ALA A 55 -3.40 -0.21 -15.41
CA ALA A 55 -4.57 -0.11 -14.55
C ALA A 55 -4.73 -1.25 -13.52
N PRO A 56 -4.38 -2.53 -13.82
CA PRO A 56 -4.48 -3.62 -12.85
C PRO A 56 -3.67 -3.45 -11.56
N TYR A 57 -2.65 -2.57 -11.54
CA TYR A 57 -1.81 -2.32 -10.37
C TYR A 57 -2.46 -1.41 -9.32
N TYR A 58 -3.58 -0.75 -9.65
CA TYR A 58 -4.32 0.07 -8.72
C TYR A 58 -5.40 -0.73 -8.01
N VAL A 59 -5.72 -0.41 -6.75
CA VAL A 59 -6.77 -1.12 -6.00
C VAL A 59 -8.13 -1.04 -6.73
N ALA A 60 -8.89 -2.14 -6.73
CA ALA A 60 -10.15 -2.24 -7.48
C ALA A 60 -11.39 -1.81 -6.68
N ASP A 61 -11.26 -1.64 -5.37
CA ASP A 61 -12.38 -1.37 -4.48
C ASP A 61 -12.60 0.12 -4.23
N SER A 62 -13.61 0.43 -3.40
CA SER A 62 -14.01 1.81 -3.08
C SER A 62 -13.01 2.57 -2.20
N THR A 63 -11.91 1.94 -1.77
CA THR A 63 -10.87 2.58 -0.95
C THR A 63 -9.86 3.36 -1.79
N LEU A 64 -9.85 3.21 -3.12
CA LEU A 64 -8.90 3.92 -3.98
C LEU A 64 -9.01 5.44 -3.79
N ARG A 65 -7.88 6.09 -3.46
CA ARG A 65 -7.74 7.54 -3.48
C ARG A 65 -6.40 7.89 -4.11
N TRP A 66 -6.41 8.32 -5.37
CA TRP A 66 -5.24 8.91 -5.99
C TRP A 66 -5.25 10.41 -5.70
N ILE A 67 -4.20 10.89 -5.05
CA ILE A 67 -4.09 12.29 -4.63
C ILE A 67 -2.98 12.96 -5.43
N GLU A 68 -3.32 14.06 -6.09
CA GLU A 68 -2.37 14.94 -6.80
C GLU A 68 -2.53 16.34 -6.23
N ASP A 69 -1.42 16.99 -5.87
CA ASP A 69 -1.41 18.35 -5.32
C ASP A 69 -2.38 18.56 -4.13
N GLY A 70 -2.54 17.52 -3.29
CA GLY A 70 -3.42 17.54 -2.13
C GLY A 70 -4.91 17.35 -2.43
N VAL A 71 -5.27 17.09 -3.68
CA VAL A 71 -6.66 16.86 -4.12
C VAL A 71 -6.83 15.41 -4.55
N VAL A 72 -7.92 14.77 -4.12
CA VAL A 72 -8.31 13.45 -4.64
C VAL A 72 -8.71 13.62 -6.11
N ARG A 73 -7.86 13.14 -7.01
CA ARG A 73 -8.02 13.24 -8.46
C ARG A 73 -8.82 12.08 -9.03
N TYR A 74 -8.55 10.86 -8.55
CA TYR A 74 -9.20 9.63 -8.99
C TYR A 74 -9.63 8.79 -7.78
N THR A 75 -10.78 8.14 -7.90
CA THR A 75 -11.44 7.32 -6.87
C THR A 75 -11.73 5.90 -7.34
N SER A 76 -11.47 5.59 -8.61
CA SER A 76 -11.60 4.23 -9.15
C SER A 76 -10.49 3.90 -10.15
N ARG A 77 -10.25 2.60 -10.33
CA ARG A 77 -9.36 2.07 -11.37
C ARG A 77 -9.81 2.50 -12.78
N ALA A 78 -11.12 2.60 -13.01
CA ALA A 78 -11.67 2.99 -14.31
C ALA A 78 -11.33 4.45 -14.66
N GLU A 79 -11.41 5.36 -13.69
CA GLU A 79 -11.01 6.76 -13.87
C GLU A 79 -9.52 6.88 -14.19
N ILE A 80 -8.68 6.09 -13.54
CA ILE A 80 -7.24 6.04 -13.82
C ILE A 80 -6.97 5.51 -15.23
N ALA A 81 -7.64 4.41 -15.62
CA ALA A 81 -7.49 3.84 -16.96
C ALA A 81 -7.88 4.85 -18.05
N ALA A 82 -8.99 5.58 -17.87
CA ALA A 82 -9.42 6.63 -18.77
C ALA A 82 -8.38 7.76 -18.86
N ALA A 83 -7.86 8.24 -17.72
CA ALA A 83 -6.84 9.28 -17.69
C ALA A 83 -5.53 8.83 -18.37
N LEU A 84 -5.09 7.59 -18.14
CA LEU A 84 -3.93 7.03 -18.83
C LEU A 84 -4.16 6.92 -20.33
N GLN A 85 -5.38 6.62 -20.77
CA GLN A 85 -5.72 6.52 -22.19
C GLN A 85 -5.68 7.89 -22.88
N GLU A 86 -6.16 8.93 -22.20
CA GLU A 86 -6.05 10.32 -22.65
C GLU A 86 -4.59 10.80 -22.69
N ALA A 87 -3.77 10.37 -21.72
CA ALA A 87 -2.37 10.75 -21.64
C ALA A 87 -1.46 9.95 -22.60
N ALA A 88 -1.86 8.74 -23.00
CA ALA A 88 -1.02 7.82 -23.79
C ALA A 88 -0.35 8.44 -25.02
N PRO A 89 -1.02 9.30 -25.83
CA PRO A 89 -0.38 9.96 -26.97
C PRO A 89 0.81 10.85 -26.60
N PHE A 90 0.84 11.37 -25.38
CA PHE A 90 1.84 12.30 -24.86
C PHE A 90 2.93 11.62 -24.02
N MET A 91 2.75 10.34 -23.68
CA MET A 91 3.67 9.58 -22.83
C MET A 91 4.73 8.79 -23.61
N ARG A 92 4.88 9.01 -24.93
CA ARG A 92 5.72 8.16 -25.84
C ARG A 92 7.18 7.97 -25.43
N ASP A 93 7.70 8.79 -24.51
CA ASP A 93 9.08 8.71 -24.00
C ASP A 93 9.14 8.66 -22.46
N ALA A 94 8.01 8.41 -21.79
CA ALA A 94 7.96 8.30 -20.35
C ALA A 94 8.66 7.01 -19.90
N GLN A 95 9.76 7.14 -19.16
CA GLN A 95 10.41 6.03 -18.47
C GLN A 95 10.22 6.20 -16.97
N LEU A 96 9.81 5.14 -16.30
CA LEU A 96 9.87 5.09 -14.84
C LEU A 96 11.33 4.95 -14.40
N LEU A 97 11.86 6.01 -13.81
CA LEU A 97 13.17 6.00 -13.15
C LEU A 97 13.01 5.50 -11.71
N TYR A 98 12.65 4.23 -11.55
CA TYR A 98 12.78 3.51 -10.29
C TYR A 98 13.95 2.54 -10.43
N ASP A 99 15.16 3.04 -10.25
CA ASP A 99 16.37 2.21 -10.19
C ASP A 99 16.97 2.30 -8.79
N GLY A 100 17.27 1.14 -8.18
CA GLY A 100 17.85 1.07 -6.83
C GLY A 100 16.90 1.45 -5.68
N THR A 101 15.59 1.26 -5.81
CA THR A 101 14.65 1.52 -4.70
C THR A 101 14.98 0.65 -3.48
N THR A 102 15.37 1.29 -2.37
CA THR A 102 15.58 0.61 -1.09
C THR A 102 14.23 0.25 -0.46
N ILE A 103 13.96 -1.05 -0.33
CA ILE A 103 12.76 -1.56 0.36
C ILE A 103 13.13 -1.91 1.79
N THR A 104 12.55 -1.19 2.75
CA THR A 104 12.73 -1.44 4.19
C THR A 104 11.40 -1.90 4.78
N PRO A 105 11.23 -3.20 5.08
CA PRO A 105 10.04 -3.69 5.77
C PRO A 105 9.94 -3.01 7.14
N LEU A 106 8.79 -2.39 7.44
CA LEU A 106 8.50 -1.90 8.78
C LEU A 106 8.27 -3.12 9.68
N ALA A 107 8.94 -3.10 10.84
CA ALA A 107 8.93 -4.20 11.82
C ALA A 107 7.59 -4.31 12.54
#